data_AF-W5T6X3-F1
#
_entry.id   AF-W5T6X3-F1
#
_cell.length_a   1.000
_cell.length_b   1.000
_cell.length_c   1.000
_cell.angle_alpha   90.00
_cell.angle_beta   90.00
_cell.angle_gamma   90.00
#
_symmetry.space_group_name_H-M   'P 1'
#
loop_
_entity.id
_entity.type
_entity.pdbx_description
1 polymer ?
#
loop_
_entity_poly.entity_id
_entity_poly.type
_entity_poly.pdbx_seq_one_letter_code
_entity_poly.pdbx_strand_id
1 'polypeptide(L)'
;MSIHLTEAAGWQAIWRRNPDQIRILAVHEIPSAAALFTEPEAIAPDLAEMRDRMPELSPLWDAIRHDYWAGLTSDRPQSRHCG
;
A
#
# COMPACT_ATOMS: atom_id res chain seq x y z
N MET A 1 8.62 4.48 -12.92
CA MET A 1 8.55 3.56 -11.76
C MET A 1 7.99 4.37 -10.60
N SER A 2 6.69 4.25 -10.34
CA SER A 2 5.98 5.15 -9.43
C SER A 2 5.66 4.43 -8.12
N ILE A 3 5.82 5.14 -7.01
CA ILE A 3 5.35 4.70 -5.69
C ILE A 3 3.87 5.09 -5.61
N HIS A 4 3.04 4.16 -5.13
CA HIS A 4 1.61 4.31 -4.98
C HIS A 4 1.23 4.23 -3.51
N LEU A 5 0.14 4.91 -3.18
CA LEU A 5 -0.39 4.98 -1.83
C LEU A 5 -1.88 4.66 -1.90
N THR A 6 -2.30 3.71 -1.09
CA THR A 6 -3.70 3.29 -1.02
C THR A 6 -4.15 3.32 0.43
N GLU A 7 -5.31 3.92 0.67
CA GLU A 7 -5.90 4.06 1.99
C GLU A 7 -7.25 3.35 2.01
N ALA A 8 -7.45 2.45 2.97
CA ALA A 8 -8.69 1.71 3.13
C ALA A 8 -8.86 1.24 4.57
N ALA A 9 -10.10 1.26 5.06
CA ALA A 9 -10.47 0.74 6.38
C ALA A 9 -9.62 1.28 7.56
N GLY A 10 -9.14 2.53 7.46
CA GLY A 10 -8.29 3.14 8.50
C GLY A 10 -6.80 2.79 8.38
N TRP A 11 -6.38 2.13 7.31
CA TRP A 11 -4.99 1.78 7.03
C TRP A 11 -4.50 2.45 5.76
N GLN A 12 -3.20 2.73 5.72
CA GLN A 12 -2.49 3.25 4.56
C GLN A 12 -1.37 2.31 4.17
N ALA A 13 -1.34 1.85 2.92
CA ALA A 13 -0.24 1.10 2.37
C ALA A 13 0.55 1.95 1.37
N ILE A 14 1.87 1.89 1.49
CA ILE A 14 2.82 2.38 0.49
C ILE A 14 3.33 1.17 -0.27
N TRP A 15 3.14 1.19 -1.58
CA TRP A 15 3.49 0.06 -2.43
C TRP A 15 4.03 0.54 -3.77
N ARG A 16 4.72 -0.35 -4.46
CA ARG A 16 5.30 -0.08 -5.78
C ARG A 16 4.82 -1.12 -6.77
N ARG A 17 4.48 -0.63 -7.96
CA ARG A 17 4.22 -1.47 -9.12
C ARG A 17 5.54 -1.82 -9.80
N ASN A 18 5.88 -3.11 -9.77
CA ASN A 18 6.89 -3.70 -10.63
C ASN A 18 6.21 -4.38 -11.83
N PRO A 19 6.93 -4.61 -12.95
CA PRO A 19 6.36 -5.25 -14.14
C PRO A 19 5.66 -6.58 -13.84
N ASP A 20 6.19 -7.36 -12.88
CA ASP A 20 5.70 -8.71 -12.58
C ASP A 20 4.90 -8.80 -11.27
N GLN A 21 4.95 -7.79 -10.40
CA GLN A 21 4.36 -7.90 -9.05
C GLN A 21 4.17 -6.55 -8.33
N ILE A 22 3.37 -6.59 -7.27
CA ILE A 22 3.14 -5.47 -6.34
C ILE A 22 4.04 -5.69 -5.13
N ARG A 23 4.95 -4.74 -4.85
CA ARG A 23 5.83 -4.75 -3.66
C ARG A 23 5.25 -3.83 -2.60
N ILE A 24 5.02 -4.34 -1.39
CA ILE A 24 4.53 -3.53 -0.26
C ILE A 24 5.72 -3.02 0.53
N LEU A 25 5.89 -1.70 0.57
CA LEU A 25 7.02 -1.03 1.22
C LEU A 25 6.69 -0.71 2.68
N ALA A 26 5.48 -0.23 2.93
CA ALA A 26 5.06 0.12 4.28
C ALA A 26 3.55 0.04 4.46
N VAL A 27 3.11 -0.14 5.69
CA VAL A 27 1.71 -0.15 6.11
C VAL A 27 1.60 0.62 7.41
N HIS A 28 0.69 1.58 7.45
CA HIS A 28 0.49 2.48 8.58
C HIS A 28 -0.97 2.50 9.00
N GLU A 29 -1.21 2.64 10.30
CA GLU A 29 -2.51 2.96 10.85
C GLU A 29 -2.82 4.46 10.69
N ILE A 30 -4.06 4.78 10.33
CA ILE A 30 -4.59 6.14 10.32
C ILE A 30 -5.64 6.24 11.44
N PRO A 31 -5.63 7.30 12.28
CA PRO A 31 -4.79 8.50 12.21
C PRO A 31 -3.48 8.43 13.00
N SER A 32 -3.23 7.33 13.71
CA SER A 32 -2.09 7.19 14.63
C SER A 32 -0.72 7.31 13.95
N ALA A 33 -0.65 7.15 12.62
CA ALA A 33 0.57 7.06 11.82
C ALA A 33 1.54 5.95 12.27
N ALA A 34 1.04 5.01 13.09
CA ALA A 34 1.82 3.89 13.59
C ALA A 34 2.16 2.95 12.44
N ALA A 35 3.45 2.73 12.20
CA ALA A 35 3.90 1.77 11.21
C ALA A 35 3.65 0.35 11.72
N LEU A 36 2.70 -0.35 11.09
CA LEU A 36 2.52 -1.78 11.31
C LEU A 36 3.61 -2.59 10.61
N PHE A 37 4.06 -2.08 9.48
CA PHE A 37 5.03 -2.74 8.64
C PHE A 37 5.85 -1.69 7.90
N THR A 38 7.17 -1.87 7.86
CA THR A 38 8.03 -1.09 6.98
C THR A 38 9.21 -1.97 6.62
N GLU A 39 9.46 -2.16 5.33
CA GLU A 39 10.62 -2.89 4.85
C GLU A 39 11.22 -2.16 3.64
N PRO A 40 12.56 -2.20 3.46
CA PRO A 40 13.19 -1.59 2.31
C PRO A 40 12.84 -2.34 1.03
N GLU A 41 12.86 -1.63 -0.11
CA GLU A 41 12.41 -2.15 -1.41
C GLU A 41 13.11 -3.45 -1.84
N ALA A 42 14.35 -3.66 -1.40
CA ALA A 42 15.16 -4.83 -1.72
C ALA A 42 14.60 -6.14 -1.14
N ILE A 43 13.89 -6.06 -0.01
CA ILE A 43 13.33 -7.21 0.71
C ILE A 43 11.82 -7.10 0.92
N ALA A 44 11.20 -6.07 0.34
CA ALA A 44 9.78 -5.83 0.43
C ALA A 44 8.99 -7.06 -0.06
N PRO A 45 8.10 -7.63 0.77
CA PRO A 45 7.25 -8.75 0.37
C PRO A 45 6.28 -8.29 -0.72
N ASP A 46 5.81 -9.25 -1.49
CA ASP A 46 4.73 -8.99 -2.42
C ASP A 46 3.36 -8.97 -1.72
N LEU A 47 2.33 -8.53 -2.44
CA LEU A 47 0.98 -8.44 -1.91
C LEU A 47 0.44 -9.80 -1.42
N ALA A 48 0.80 -10.91 -2.06
CA ALA A 48 0.29 -12.23 -1.67
C ALA A 48 0.90 -12.65 -0.33
N GLU A 49 2.20 -12.43 -0.13
CA GLU A 49 2.85 -12.63 1.17
C GLU A 49 2.25 -11.76 2.28
N MET A 50 1.98 -10.49 2.00
CA MET A 50 1.40 -9.59 3.02
C MET A 50 -0.01 -9.98 3.43
N ARG A 51 -0.79 -10.54 2.50
CA ARG A 51 -2.12 -11.08 2.81
C ARG A 51 -2.06 -12.33 3.69
N ASP A 52 -1.02 -13.15 3.55
CA ASP A 52 -0.79 -14.31 4.42
C ASP A 52 -0.36 -13.87 5.83
N ARG A 53 0.54 -12.89 5.91
CA ARG A 53 1.01 -12.35 7.20
C ARG A 53 -0.04 -11.56 7.96
N MET A 54 -0.86 -10.78 7.25
CA MET A 54 -1.85 -9.87 7.83
C MET A 54 -3.21 -10.01 7.12
N PRO A 55 -3.91 -11.13 7.33
CA PRO A 55 -5.22 -11.35 6.71
C PRO A 55 -6.29 -10.37 7.21
N GLU A 56 -6.11 -9.79 8.39
CA GLU A 56 -6.97 -8.74 8.96
C GLU A 56 -7.04 -7.46 8.11
N LEU A 57 -5.99 -7.20 7.33
CA LEU A 57 -5.90 -6.06 6.41
C LEU A 57 -6.45 -6.39 5.00
N SER A 58 -7.24 -7.46 4.87
CA SER A 58 -7.94 -7.84 3.64
C SER A 58 -8.61 -6.67 2.88
N PRO A 59 -9.36 -5.73 3.51
CA PRO A 59 -9.94 -4.60 2.78
C PRO A 59 -8.89 -3.67 2.15
N LEU A 60 -7.72 -3.52 2.77
CA LEU A 60 -6.59 -2.76 2.23
C LEU A 60 -5.96 -3.48 1.04
N TRP A 61 -5.75 -4.79 1.14
CA TRP A 61 -5.22 -5.58 0.04
C TRP A 61 -6.14 -5.61 -1.17
N ASP A 62 -7.45 -5.65 -0.94
CA ASP A 62 -8.43 -5.58 -2.02
C ASP A 62 -8.39 -4.22 -2.74
N ALA A 63 -8.28 -3.12 -1.99
CA ALA A 63 -8.14 -1.79 -2.55
C ALA A 63 -6.87 -1.64 -3.40
N ILE A 64 -5.72 -2.18 -2.94
CA ILE A 64 -4.46 -2.17 -3.70
C ILE A 64 -4.60 -2.95 -5.01
N ARG A 65 -5.25 -4.13 -4.98
CA ARG A 65 -5.52 -4.89 -6.21
C ARG A 65 -6.40 -4.08 -7.14
N HIS A 66 -7.48 -3.52 -6.63
CA HIS A 66 -8.40 -2.73 -7.43
C HIS A 66 -7.66 -1.59 -8.14
N ASP A 67 -6.82 -0.85 -7.42
CA ASP A 67 -6.03 0.27 -7.94
C ASP A 67 -5.01 -0.19 -9.01
N TYR A 68 -4.35 -1.33 -8.76
CA TYR A 68 -3.45 -1.97 -9.72
C TYR A 68 -4.15 -2.40 -11.02
N TRP A 69 -5.31 -3.07 -10.91
CA TRP A 69 -6.08 -3.57 -12.05
C TRP A 69 -6.82 -2.46 -12.80
N ALA A 70 -7.28 -1.43 -12.09
CA ALA A 70 -7.92 -0.26 -12.68
C ALA A 70 -6.93 0.60 -13.50
N GLY A 71 -5.64 0.27 -13.48
CA GLY A 71 -4.62 1.05 -14.19
C GLY A 71 -4.41 2.43 -13.59
N LEU A 72 -4.66 2.58 -12.27
CA LEU A 72 -4.57 3.80 -11.48
C LEU A 72 -5.50 4.93 -11.97
N THR A 73 -6.81 4.70 -11.94
CA THR A 73 -7.83 5.77 -12.05
C THR A 73 -7.95 6.58 -10.76
N SER A 74 -6.85 7.15 -10.27
CA SER A 74 -6.85 8.31 -9.39
C SER A 74 -5.40 8.72 -9.15
N ASP A 75 -4.95 9.66 -9.97
CA ASP A 75 -4.13 10.75 -9.46
C ASP A 75 -4.91 11.40 -8.29
N ARG A 76 -4.87 10.80 -7.09
CA ARG A 76 -5.26 11.52 -5.89
C ARG A 76 -4.02 12.27 -5.46
N PRO A 77 -4.01 13.61 -5.52
CA PRO A 77 -2.83 14.38 -5.20
C PRO A 77 -2.39 14.02 -3.79
N GLN A 78 -1.12 13.64 -3.72
CA GLN A 78 -0.24 13.74 -2.56
C GLN A 78 -0.74 14.88 -1.66
N SER A 79 -1.47 14.52 -0.60
CA SER A 79 -2.02 15.48 0.34
C SER A 79 -0.84 16.11 1.04
N ARG A 80 -0.47 17.29 0.53
CA ARG A 80 0.51 18.19 1.10
C ARG A 80 0.22 18.33 2.58
N HIS A 81 1.09 17.77 3.41
CA HIS A 81 1.15 18.15 4.81
C HIS A 81 1.77 19.55 4.84
N CYS A 82 0.92 20.58 4.81
CA CYS A 82 1.30 21.94 5.20
C CYS A 82 1.09 22.04 6.72
N GLY A 83 2.19 22.22 7.43
CA GLY A 83 2.25 22.61 8.84
C GLY A 83 3.50 23.43 9.04
#